data_AF-A0A948D128-F1
#
_entry.id   AF-A0A948D128-F1
#
_cell.length_a   1.000
_cell.length_b   1.000
_cell.length_c   1.000
_cell.angle_alpha   90.00
_cell.angle_beta   90.00
_cell.angle_gamma   90.00
#
_symmetry.space_group_name_H-M   'P 1'
#
loop_
_entity.id
_entity.type
_entity.pdbx_description
1 polymer ?
#
loop_
_entity_poly.entity_id
_entity_poly.type
_entity_poly.pdbx_seq_one_letter_code
_entity_poly.pdbx_strand_id
1 'polypeptide(L)'
;MFLAATAGIENSFIANIDWSQPTWDLFIILFFVIASFLYGISLGRDRILVILVSIYMALAVVNTAPYIGDMSTTEVGVNQFFVVRISLFLGVFILLFFLLSRSALLQTIASNSEKRGNFWQIMIFSILHVGLLISITLSFLPDTSSESLSPLTQTIFTSELGRFLWIVVPIILMIMFKGSNDKKFKYDV
;
A
#
# COMPACT_ATOMS: atom_id res chain seq x y z
N MET A 1 9.07 20.69 42.09
CA MET A 1 10.13 19.71 42.41
C MET A 1 9.43 18.36 42.47
N PHE A 2 9.46 17.46 41.49
CA PHE A 2 10.34 17.21 40.36
C PHE A 2 9.53 16.67 39.18
N LEU A 3 9.87 17.15 37.99
CA LEU A 3 9.72 16.44 36.72
C LEU A 3 10.65 15.22 36.75
N ALA A 4 10.15 14.00 36.52
CA ALA A 4 10.89 12.85 35.98
C ALA A 4 10.01 11.59 36.00
N ALA A 5 9.11 11.42 35.02
CA ALA A 5 8.43 10.16 34.78
C ALA A 5 8.15 9.92 33.29
N THR A 6 9.09 10.29 32.41
CA THR A 6 8.94 10.10 30.96
C THR A 6 10.13 9.41 30.29
N ALA A 7 11.03 8.77 31.04
CA ALA A 7 12.15 8.03 30.46
C ALA A 7 12.03 6.54 30.79
N GLY A 8 11.37 5.78 29.92
CA GLY A 8 11.26 4.33 30.11
C GLY A 8 10.52 3.52 29.05
N ILE A 9 10.12 4.10 27.92
CA ILE A 9 9.46 3.36 26.82
C ILE A 9 10.25 3.52 25.52
N GLU A 10 11.58 3.43 25.54
CA GLU A 10 12.36 3.45 24.30
C GLU A 10 13.56 2.52 24.46
N ASN A 11 13.43 1.25 24.02
CA ASN A 11 14.51 0.40 23.47
C ASN A 11 14.23 -1.12 23.45
N SER A 12 13.11 -1.63 23.98
CA SER A 12 12.90 -3.09 24.10
C SER A 12 12.61 -3.82 22.77
N PHE A 13 12.12 -3.11 21.74
CA PHE A 13 11.74 -3.75 20.47
C PHE A 13 12.93 -4.01 19.53
N ILE A 14 13.91 -3.08 19.50
CA ILE A 14 15.09 -3.19 18.61
C ILE A 14 16.17 -4.10 19.24
N ALA A 15 16.28 -4.09 20.57
CA ALA A 15 17.36 -4.79 21.29
C ALA A 15 17.15 -6.32 21.39
N ASN A 16 15.98 -6.83 21.03
CA ASN A 16 15.63 -8.26 21.13
C ASN A 16 15.18 -8.86 19.78
N ILE A 17 15.66 -8.29 18.67
CA ILE A 17 15.44 -8.86 17.35
C ILE A 17 16.44 -10.01 17.17
N ASP A 18 15.93 -11.25 17.26
CA ASP A 18 16.72 -12.44 16.96
C ASP A 18 16.86 -12.61 15.43
N TRP A 19 18.00 -12.17 14.90
CA TRP A 19 18.32 -12.28 13.47
C TRP A 19 18.43 -13.73 12.97
N SER A 20 18.55 -14.70 13.89
CA SER A 20 18.62 -16.13 13.54
C SER A 20 17.23 -16.77 13.36
N GLN A 21 16.17 -16.13 13.84
CA GLN A 21 14.77 -16.55 13.66
C GLN A 21 13.90 -15.35 13.24
N PRO A 22 13.99 -14.92 11.97
CA PRO A 22 13.24 -13.76 11.50
C PRO A 22 11.72 -14.03 11.61
N THR A 23 11.01 -13.17 12.33
CA THR A 23 9.55 -13.21 12.43
C THR A 23 8.90 -12.65 11.17
N TRP A 24 7.63 -12.99 10.93
CA TRP A 24 6.85 -12.42 9.82
C TRP A 24 6.77 -10.89 9.88
N ASP A 25 6.73 -10.31 11.07
CA ASP A 25 6.74 -8.85 11.25
C ASP A 25 8.03 -8.22 10.72
N LEU A 26 9.19 -8.83 10.98
CA LEU A 26 10.48 -8.32 10.48
C LEU A 26 10.51 -8.32 8.96
N PHE A 27 9.99 -9.38 8.32
CA PHE A 27 9.89 -9.46 6.86
C PHE A 27 8.97 -8.35 6.30
N ILE A 28 7.80 -8.14 6.91
CA ILE A 28 6.86 -7.10 6.49
C ILE A 28 7.47 -5.70 6.63
N ILE A 29 8.11 -5.40 7.76
CA ILE A 29 8.75 -4.10 8.00
C ILE A 29 9.88 -3.87 7.01
N LEU A 30 10.74 -4.86 6.82
CA LEU A 30 11.88 -4.76 5.89
C LEU A 30 11.39 -4.58 4.45
N PHE A 31 10.39 -5.37 4.03
CA PHE A 31 9.76 -5.23 2.73
C PHE A 31 9.13 -3.84 2.57
N PHE A 32 8.41 -3.35 3.58
CA PHE A 32 7.79 -2.01 3.54
C PHE A 32 8.82 -0.91 3.37
N VAL A 33 9.91 -0.91 4.14
CA VAL A 33 10.97 0.11 4.07
C VAL A 33 11.69 0.03 2.72
N ILE A 34 12.13 -1.16 2.30
CA ILE A 34 12.87 -1.33 1.05
C ILE A 34 11.97 -1.00 -0.15
N ALA A 35 10.75 -1.55 -0.20
CA ALA A 35 9.83 -1.33 -1.30
C ALA A 35 9.42 0.15 -1.38
N SER A 36 9.10 0.81 -0.27
CA SER A 36 8.71 2.23 -0.30
C SER A 36 9.86 3.15 -0.74
N PHE A 37 11.10 2.84 -0.37
CA PHE A 37 12.27 3.64 -0.76
C PHE A 37 12.68 3.37 -2.21
N LEU A 38 12.81 2.10 -2.61
CA LEU A 38 13.11 1.73 -3.99
C LEU A 38 12.03 2.25 -4.94
N TYR A 39 10.76 2.08 -4.58
CA TYR A 39 9.64 2.59 -5.35
C TYR A 39 9.66 4.11 -5.42
N GLY A 40 9.88 4.80 -4.29
CA GLY A 40 9.91 6.26 -4.23
C GLY A 40 11.00 6.89 -5.08
N ILE A 41 12.13 6.21 -5.26
CA ILE A 41 13.22 6.67 -6.13
C ILE A 41 13.01 6.25 -7.59
N SER A 42 12.52 5.03 -7.82
CA SER A 42 12.47 4.43 -9.17
C SER A 42 11.25 4.88 -9.98
N LEU A 43 10.14 5.22 -9.32
CA LEU A 43 8.89 5.59 -9.99
C LEU A 43 8.65 7.09 -9.92
N GLY A 44 8.74 7.73 -11.08
CA GLY A 44 8.40 9.14 -11.24
C GLY A 44 6.93 9.43 -10.93
N ARG A 45 6.64 10.70 -10.62
CA ARG A 45 5.30 11.21 -10.26
C ARG A 45 4.21 10.77 -11.22
N ASP A 46 4.49 10.72 -12.52
CA ASP A 46 3.45 10.50 -13.55
C ASP A 46 2.81 9.12 -13.45
N ARG A 47 3.46 8.17 -12.76
CA ARG A 47 2.97 6.80 -12.59
C ARG A 47 2.18 6.60 -11.29
N ILE A 48 2.13 7.59 -10.39
CA ILE A 48 1.40 7.52 -9.10
C ILE A 48 -0.07 7.17 -9.35
N LEU A 49 -0.72 7.87 -10.29
CA LEU A 49 -2.13 7.62 -10.60
C LEU A 49 -2.36 6.26 -11.25
N VAL A 50 -1.45 5.87 -12.13
CA VAL A 50 -1.52 4.56 -12.81
C VAL A 50 -1.45 3.44 -11.79
N ILE A 51 -0.54 3.54 -10.81
CA ILE A 51 -0.37 2.52 -9.78
C ILE A 51 -1.57 2.47 -8.87
N LEU A 52 -2.04 3.63 -8.41
CA LEU A 52 -3.26 3.73 -7.62
C LEU A 52 -4.42 3.02 -8.34
N VAL A 53 -4.75 3.45 -9.56
CA VAL A 53 -5.83 2.85 -10.37
C VAL A 53 -5.63 1.34 -10.56
N SER A 54 -4.40 0.89 -10.81
CA SER A 54 -4.10 -0.53 -10.99
C SER A 54 -4.36 -1.33 -9.71
N ILE A 55 -4.04 -0.79 -8.53
CA ILE A 55 -4.32 -1.43 -7.24
C ILE A 55 -5.84 -1.58 -7.04
N TYR A 56 -6.63 -0.52 -7.25
CA TYR A 56 -8.08 -0.59 -7.07
C TYR A 56 -8.75 -1.51 -8.10
N MET A 57 -8.33 -1.46 -9.36
CA MET A 57 -8.88 -2.34 -10.39
C MET A 57 -8.52 -3.80 -10.11
N ALA A 58 -7.29 -4.09 -9.69
CA ALA A 58 -6.89 -5.44 -9.30
C ALA A 58 -7.70 -5.94 -8.10
N LEU A 59 -7.91 -5.10 -7.09
CA LEU A 59 -8.75 -5.42 -5.93
C LEU A 59 -10.20 -5.71 -6.36
N ALA A 60 -10.77 -4.89 -7.24
CA ALA A 60 -12.13 -5.09 -7.76
C ALA A 60 -12.25 -6.40 -8.56
N VAL A 61 -11.25 -6.72 -9.39
CA VAL A 61 -11.22 -7.96 -10.18
C VAL A 61 -11.18 -9.18 -9.26
N VAL A 62 -10.30 -9.18 -8.25
CA VAL A 62 -10.18 -10.29 -7.28
C VAL A 62 -11.49 -10.48 -6.50
N ASN A 63 -12.10 -9.39 -6.04
CA ASN A 63 -13.33 -9.45 -5.25
C ASN A 63 -14.57 -9.87 -6.05
N THR A 64 -14.56 -9.66 -7.38
CA THR A 64 -15.68 -10.01 -8.27
C THR A 64 -15.46 -11.35 -8.98
N ALA A 65 -14.28 -11.96 -8.85
CA ALA A 65 -13.97 -13.21 -9.53
C ALA A 65 -14.89 -14.35 -9.03
N PRO A 66 -15.78 -14.91 -9.88
CA PRO A 66 -16.76 -15.91 -9.46
C PRO A 66 -16.10 -17.20 -8.94
N TYR A 67 -14.89 -17.50 -9.41
CA TYR A 67 -14.11 -18.67 -8.99
C TYR A 67 -13.63 -18.63 -7.52
N ILE A 68 -13.82 -17.51 -6.81
CA ILE A 68 -13.31 -17.29 -5.45
C ILE A 68 -14.44 -17.31 -4.39
N GLY A 69 -15.70 -17.04 -4.79
CA GLY A 69 -16.85 -16.94 -3.88
C GLY A 69 -17.54 -18.27 -3.57
N ASP A 70 -17.68 -19.15 -4.56
CA ASP A 70 -18.53 -20.36 -4.44
C ASP A 70 -17.81 -21.59 -3.88
N MET A 71 -16.49 -21.53 -3.69
CA MET A 71 -15.66 -22.67 -3.27
C MET A 71 -15.41 -22.70 -1.75
N SER A 72 -16.10 -21.84 -0.99
CA SER A 72 -16.00 -21.77 0.48
C SER A 72 -16.64 -22.96 1.19
N THR A 73 -17.39 -23.80 0.46
CA THR A 73 -18.26 -24.85 1.00
C THR A 73 -17.86 -26.27 0.61
N THR A 74 -16.80 -26.45 -0.19
CA THR A 74 -16.32 -27.79 -0.56
C THR A 74 -14.96 -28.03 0.09
N GLU A 75 -14.84 -29.14 0.80
CA GLU A 75 -13.82 -29.57 1.76
C GLU A 75 -12.37 -29.73 1.21
N VAL A 76 -11.94 -28.87 0.29
CA VAL A 76 -10.61 -28.94 -0.32
C VAL A 76 -9.76 -27.77 0.19
N GLY A 77 -9.10 -27.93 1.33
CA GLY A 77 -7.86 -27.20 1.65
C GLY A 77 -7.95 -25.67 1.73
N VAL A 78 -8.67 -25.15 2.73
CA VAL A 78 -8.71 -23.73 3.15
C VAL A 78 -7.32 -23.08 3.24
N ASN A 79 -6.27 -23.87 3.48
CA ASN A 79 -4.90 -23.41 3.66
C ASN A 79 -4.16 -23.00 2.37
N GLN A 80 -4.61 -23.36 1.17
CA GLN A 80 -3.89 -22.98 -0.08
C GLN A 80 -4.59 -21.90 -0.90
N PHE A 81 -5.87 -21.63 -0.62
CA PHE A 81 -6.66 -20.67 -1.38
C PHE A 81 -6.20 -19.21 -1.21
N PHE A 82 -5.69 -18.85 -0.03
CA PHE A 82 -5.16 -17.50 0.18
C PHE A 82 -3.98 -17.19 -0.75
N VAL A 83 -3.13 -18.19 -1.02
CA VAL A 83 -1.99 -18.05 -1.92
C VAL A 83 -2.46 -17.75 -3.34
N VAL A 84 -3.53 -18.41 -3.78
CA VAL A 84 -4.16 -18.14 -5.09
C VAL A 84 -4.74 -16.73 -5.14
N ARG A 85 -5.44 -16.27 -4.09
CA ARG A 85 -6.00 -14.90 -4.01
C ARG A 85 -4.91 -13.83 -4.09
N ILE A 86 -3.84 -13.99 -3.30
CA ILE A 86 -2.68 -13.08 -3.31
C ILE A 86 -2.00 -13.09 -4.69
N SER A 87 -1.76 -14.27 -5.25
CA SER A 87 -1.11 -14.41 -6.55
C SER A 87 -1.95 -13.79 -7.67
N LEU A 88 -3.27 -13.96 -7.64
CA LEU A 88 -4.18 -13.36 -8.61
C LEU A 88 -4.22 -11.84 -8.45
N PHE A 89 -4.29 -11.32 -7.22
CA PHE A 89 -4.21 -9.89 -6.95
C PHE A 89 -2.90 -9.29 -7.49
N LEU A 90 -1.75 -9.84 -7.12
CA LEU A 90 -0.45 -9.36 -7.56
C LEU A 90 -0.28 -9.50 -9.08
N GLY A 91 -0.71 -10.63 -9.65
CA GLY A 91 -0.65 -10.88 -11.09
C GLY A 91 -1.49 -9.88 -11.90
N VAL A 92 -2.74 -9.65 -11.50
CA VAL A 92 -3.62 -8.66 -12.14
C VAL A 92 -3.08 -7.24 -11.92
N PHE A 93 -2.60 -6.91 -10.73
CA PHE A 93 -1.98 -5.62 -10.44
C PHE A 93 -0.78 -5.35 -11.36
N ILE A 94 0.16 -6.29 -11.47
CA ILE A 94 1.35 -6.16 -12.32
C ILE A 94 0.95 -6.02 -13.79
N LEU A 95 0.00 -6.85 -14.25
CA LEU A 95 -0.52 -6.81 -15.62
C LEU A 95 -1.14 -5.44 -15.94
N LEU A 96 -2.08 -4.99 -15.10
CA LEU A 96 -2.74 -3.70 -15.27
C LEU A 96 -1.76 -2.54 -15.17
N PHE A 97 -0.83 -2.58 -14.20
CA PHE A 97 0.19 -1.56 -14.06
C PHE A 97 1.00 -1.42 -15.34
N PHE A 98 1.47 -2.52 -15.93
CA PHE A 98 2.25 -2.47 -17.16
C PHE A 98 1.42 -2.03 -18.37
N LEU A 99 0.17 -2.50 -18.47
CA LEU A 99 -0.74 -2.17 -19.56
C LEU A 99 -1.12 -0.68 -19.53
N LEU A 100 -1.51 -0.16 -18.37
CA LEU A 100 -1.88 1.24 -18.18
C LEU A 100 -0.64 2.15 -18.21
N SER A 101 0.51 1.68 -17.74
CA SER A 101 1.78 2.42 -17.80
C SER A 101 2.37 2.49 -19.21
N ARG A 102 1.86 1.75 -20.19
CA ARG A 102 2.20 1.93 -21.61
C ARG A 102 1.10 2.64 -22.40
N SER A 103 -0.10 2.73 -21.83
CA SER A 103 -1.28 3.29 -22.50
C SER A 103 -1.25 4.82 -22.55
N ALA A 104 -2.00 5.39 -23.50
CA ALA A 104 -2.22 6.83 -23.69
C ALA A 104 -2.73 7.56 -22.43
N LEU A 105 -3.18 6.82 -21.40
CA LEU A 105 -3.49 7.36 -20.08
C LEU A 105 -2.31 8.10 -19.45
N LEU A 106 -1.08 7.60 -19.59
CA LEU A 106 0.09 8.37 -19.14
C LEU A 106 0.25 9.65 -19.96
N GLN A 107 -0.07 9.62 -21.25
CA GLN A 107 0.11 10.76 -22.15
C GLN A 107 -0.87 11.90 -21.83
N THR A 108 -2.11 11.58 -21.47
CA THR A 108 -3.14 12.56 -21.06
C THR A 108 -2.95 13.07 -19.62
N ILE A 109 -2.37 12.25 -18.75
CA ILE A 109 -2.08 12.63 -17.35
C ILE A 109 -0.77 13.44 -17.27
N ALA A 110 0.25 13.07 -18.06
CA ALA A 110 1.54 13.76 -18.09
C ALA A 110 1.48 15.13 -18.78
N SER A 111 0.63 15.30 -19.81
CA SER A 111 0.49 16.58 -20.51
C SER A 111 -0.02 17.72 -19.63
N ASN A 112 -0.70 17.40 -18.52
CA ASN A 112 -1.18 18.38 -17.54
C ASN A 112 -0.19 18.63 -16.37
N SER A 113 0.99 18.01 -16.39
CA SER A 113 1.85 17.86 -15.21
C SER A 113 3.19 18.62 -15.31
N GLU A 114 3.28 19.65 -16.15
CA GLU A 114 4.52 20.36 -16.47
C GLU A 114 5.20 21.09 -15.29
N LYS A 115 4.62 21.10 -14.08
CA LYS A 115 5.26 21.71 -12.91
C LYS A 115 5.95 20.66 -12.05
N ARG A 116 7.28 20.72 -11.99
CA ARG A 116 8.22 19.94 -11.16
C ARG A 116 7.56 19.47 -9.85
N GLY A 117 7.18 18.19 -9.81
CA GLY A 117 6.58 17.58 -8.63
C GLY A 117 7.56 17.63 -7.45
N ASN A 118 7.05 17.99 -6.27
CA ASN A 118 7.86 18.05 -5.07
C ASN A 118 8.31 16.61 -4.72
N PHE A 119 9.62 16.37 -4.60
CA PHE A 119 10.18 15.04 -4.29
C PHE A 119 9.54 14.41 -3.04
N TRP A 120 9.19 15.25 -2.06
CA TRP A 120 8.44 14.86 -0.87
C TRP A 120 7.08 14.22 -1.17
N GLN A 121 6.37 14.70 -2.19
CA GLN A 121 5.08 14.12 -2.58
C GLN A 121 5.27 12.69 -3.09
N ILE A 122 6.31 12.44 -3.89
CA ILE A 122 6.61 11.11 -4.43
C ILE A 122 6.92 10.13 -3.29
N MET A 123 7.69 10.56 -2.29
CA MET A 123 8.00 9.77 -1.10
C MET A 123 6.77 9.43 -0.25
N ILE A 124 5.86 10.39 -0.05
CA ILE A 124 4.61 10.11 0.68
C ILE A 124 3.77 9.08 -0.08
N PHE A 125 3.60 9.24 -1.40
CA PHE A 125 2.84 8.30 -2.20
C PHE A 125 3.47 6.90 -2.26
N SER A 126 4.80 6.79 -2.26
CA SER A 126 5.45 5.48 -2.25
C SER A 126 5.15 4.70 -0.97
N ILE A 127 5.25 5.36 0.19
CA ILE A 127 4.90 4.79 1.49
C ILE A 127 3.43 4.36 1.51
N LEU A 128 2.55 5.24 1.03
CA LEU A 128 1.10 4.98 0.94
C LEU A 128 0.76 3.77 0.08
N HIS A 129 1.30 3.69 -1.13
CA HIS A 129 0.99 2.59 -2.04
C HIS A 129 1.54 1.26 -1.56
N VAL A 130 2.75 1.25 -1.01
CA VAL A 130 3.35 0.03 -0.47
C VAL A 130 2.57 -0.42 0.77
N GLY A 131 2.20 0.50 1.66
CA GLY A 131 1.36 0.17 2.82
C GLY A 131 -0.02 -0.36 2.44
N LEU A 132 -0.64 0.23 1.42
CA LEU A 132 -1.90 -0.27 0.84
C LEU A 132 -1.74 -1.68 0.24
N LEU A 133 -0.69 -1.93 -0.54
CA LEU A 133 -0.41 -3.25 -1.09
C LEU A 133 -0.24 -4.30 0.00
N ILE A 134 0.51 -3.97 1.05
CA ILE A 134 0.72 -4.85 2.21
C ILE A 134 -0.60 -5.09 2.93
N SER A 135 -1.38 -4.05 3.21
CA SER A 135 -2.69 -4.18 3.88
C SER A 135 -3.66 -5.07 3.09
N ILE A 136 -3.76 -4.88 1.77
CA ILE A 136 -4.60 -5.75 0.92
C ILE A 136 -4.09 -7.19 0.93
N THR A 137 -2.78 -7.38 0.79
CA THR A 137 -2.16 -8.71 0.76
C THR A 137 -2.40 -9.47 2.07
N LEU A 138 -2.20 -8.79 3.21
CA LEU A 138 -2.46 -9.36 4.53
C LEU A 138 -3.95 -9.59 4.79
N SER A 139 -4.85 -8.80 4.19
CA SER A 139 -6.30 -9.02 4.27
C SER A 139 -6.75 -10.32 3.61
N PHE A 140 -5.89 -10.98 2.81
CA PHE A 140 -6.19 -12.28 2.24
C PHE A 140 -5.66 -13.44 3.08
N LEU A 141 -4.81 -13.20 4.09
CA LEU A 141 -4.31 -14.27 4.97
C LEU A 141 -5.44 -14.91 5.77
N PRO A 142 -5.41 -16.23 5.98
CA PRO A 142 -6.32 -16.90 6.90
C PRO A 142 -5.98 -16.55 8.34
N ASP A 143 -6.96 -16.67 9.24
CA ASP A 143 -6.83 -16.31 10.65
C ASP A 143 -5.66 -17.03 11.33
N THR A 144 -5.43 -18.30 10.99
CA THR A 144 -4.32 -19.12 11.51
C THR A 144 -2.93 -18.57 11.19
N SER A 145 -2.76 -17.89 10.05
CA SER A 145 -1.48 -17.26 9.68
C SER A 145 -1.36 -15.85 10.24
N SER A 146 -2.49 -15.17 10.43
CA SER A 146 -2.56 -13.83 11.02
C SER A 146 -2.21 -13.84 12.50
N GLU A 147 -2.52 -14.91 13.24
CA GLU A 147 -2.17 -15.10 14.66
C GLU A 147 -0.65 -15.07 14.94
N SER A 148 0.18 -15.37 13.93
CA SER A 148 1.65 -15.30 14.05
C SER A 148 2.20 -13.88 13.92
N LEU A 149 1.36 -12.90 13.57
CA LEU A 149 1.75 -11.49 13.45
C LEU A 149 1.63 -10.78 14.79
N SER A 150 2.48 -9.78 15.01
CA SER A 150 2.36 -8.94 16.20
C SER A 150 1.01 -8.18 16.23
N PRO A 151 0.49 -7.87 17.43
CA PRO A 151 -0.73 -7.07 17.59
C PRO A 151 -0.66 -5.70 16.88
N LEU A 152 0.53 -5.10 16.80
CA LEU A 152 0.75 -3.84 16.11
C LEU A 152 0.57 -3.98 14.60
N THR A 153 1.19 -4.99 13.98
CA THR A 153 1.05 -5.25 12.54
C THR A 153 -0.39 -5.57 12.18
N GLN A 154 -1.08 -6.36 13.01
CA GLN A 154 -2.51 -6.61 12.82
C GLN A 154 -3.32 -5.32 12.90
N THR A 155 -3.10 -4.50 13.92
CA THR A 155 -3.84 -3.24 14.09
C THR A 155 -3.63 -2.27 12.93
N ILE A 156 -2.41 -2.16 12.39
CA ILE A 156 -2.08 -1.19 11.33
C ILE A 156 -2.52 -1.69 9.96
N PHE A 157 -2.35 -2.97 9.65
CA PHE A 157 -2.50 -3.49 8.28
C PHE A 157 -3.70 -4.40 8.07
N THR A 158 -4.15 -5.14 9.09
CA THR A 158 -5.21 -6.15 8.94
C THR A 158 -6.54 -5.72 9.56
N SER A 159 -6.52 -4.81 10.53
CA SER A 159 -7.74 -4.31 11.16
C SER A 159 -8.66 -3.63 10.14
N GLU A 160 -9.97 -3.70 10.36
CA GLU A 160 -10.96 -3.07 9.48
C GLU A 160 -10.70 -1.58 9.29
N LEU A 161 -10.36 -0.89 10.38
CA LEU A 161 -10.04 0.52 10.38
C LEU A 161 -8.71 0.81 9.69
N GLY A 162 -7.67 0.01 9.97
CA GLY A 162 -6.36 0.13 9.33
C GLY A 162 -6.48 -0.02 7.81
N ARG A 163 -7.18 -1.07 7.36
CA ARG A 163 -7.46 -1.31 5.94
C ARG A 163 -8.24 -0.17 5.30
N PHE A 164 -9.28 0.32 5.98
CA PHE A 164 -10.04 1.48 5.52
C PHE A 164 -9.15 2.72 5.34
N LEU A 165 -8.30 3.02 6.33
CA LEU A 165 -7.36 4.15 6.25
C LEU A 165 -6.38 3.98 5.10
N TRP A 166 -5.77 2.81 4.94
CA TRP A 166 -4.84 2.56 3.82
C TRP A 166 -5.51 2.72 2.46
N ILE A 167 -6.79 2.38 2.34
CA ILE A 167 -7.58 2.56 1.11
C ILE A 167 -7.96 4.03 0.89
N VAL A 168 -8.30 4.78 1.93
CA VAL A 168 -8.86 6.14 1.75
C VAL A 168 -7.78 7.22 1.71
N VAL A 169 -6.73 7.10 2.52
CA VAL A 169 -5.66 8.09 2.66
C VAL A 169 -4.98 8.44 1.33
N PRO A 170 -4.62 7.49 0.45
CA PRO A 170 -4.03 7.81 -0.85
C PRO A 170 -4.94 8.63 -1.76
N ILE A 171 -6.25 8.38 -1.73
CA ILE A 171 -7.23 9.11 -2.53
C ILE A 171 -7.34 10.55 -2.02
N ILE A 172 -7.47 10.73 -0.70
CA ILE A 172 -7.56 12.07 -0.09
C ILE A 172 -6.31 12.88 -0.41
N LEU A 173 -5.12 12.31 -0.21
CA LEU A 173 -3.88 13.00 -0.51
C LEU A 173 -3.74 13.35 -1.99
N MET A 174 -4.19 12.47 -2.89
CA MET A 174 -4.22 12.77 -4.33
C MET A 174 -5.12 13.97 -4.64
N ILE A 175 -6.31 14.06 -4.04
CA ILE A 175 -7.23 15.19 -4.23
C ILE A 175 -6.62 16.48 -3.69
N MET A 176 -6.04 16.45 -2.49
CA MET A 176 -5.41 17.61 -1.85
C MET A 176 -4.25 18.15 -2.69
N PHE A 177 -3.38 17.28 -3.20
CA PHE A 177 -2.23 17.71 -3.99
C PHE A 177 -2.58 18.13 -5.42
N LYS A 178 -3.69 17.62 -6.00
CA LYS A 178 -4.19 18.09 -7.29
C LYS A 178 -4.77 19.51 -7.22
N GLY A 179 -5.43 19.86 -6.11
CA GLY A 179 -6.12 21.15 -5.93
C GLY A 179 -5.24 22.37 -5.64
N SER A 180 -3.96 22.19 -5.29
CA SER A 180 -3.08 23.30 -4.87
C SER A 180 -2.53 24.16 -6.03
N ASN A 181 -2.74 23.77 -7.29
CA ASN A 181 -2.07 24.39 -8.44
C ASN A 181 -2.92 25.37 -9.26
N ASP A 182 -4.16 25.66 -8.84
CA ASP A 182 -5.12 26.46 -9.64
C ASP A 182 -5.23 27.94 -9.22
N LYS A 183 -4.30 28.44 -8.40
CA LYS A 183 -4.30 29.85 -7.94
C LYS A 183 -3.12 30.66 -8.46
N LYS A 184 -2.95 30.78 -9.78
CA LYS A 184 -2.20 31.89 -10.39
C LYS A 184 -2.72 32.18 -11.79
N PHE A 185 -3.92 32.75 -11.88
CA PHE A 185 -4.28 33.58 -13.03
C PHE A 185 -4.97 34.86 -12.54
N LYS A 186 -4.45 35.98 -13.05
CA LYS A 186 -5.07 37.31 -13.18
C LYS A 186 -5.13 38.17 -11.90
N TYR A 187 -4.71 39.44 -11.90
CA TYR A 187 -4.71 40.45 -12.97
C TYR A 187 -3.49 41.40 -12.82
N ASP A 188 -2.66 41.50 -13.85
CA ASP A 188 -1.94 42.74 -14.14
C ASP A 188 -2.63 43.34 -15.38
N VAL A 189 -3.32 44.46 -15.17
CA VAL A 189 -3.82 45.40 -16.20
C VAL A 189 -3.13 46.73 -15.98
#